data_AF-A0A1I6GM27-F1
#
_entry.id   AF-A0A1I6GM27-F1
#
_cell.length_a   1.000
_cell.length_b   1.000
_cell.length_c   1.000
_cell.angle_alpha   90.00
_cell.angle_beta   90.00
_cell.angle_gamma   90.00
#
_symmetry.space_group_name_H-M   'P 1'
#
loop_
_entity.id
_entity.type
_entity.pdbx_description
1 polymer ?
#
loop_
_entity_poly.entity_id
_entity_poly.type
_entity_poly.pdbx_seq_one_letter_code
_entity_poly.pdbx_strand_id
1 'polypeptide(L)'
;MRVLYLSLALLLPLPATSQDFTTSAGVKPILELIRPQWIAIRPYNGQDLLYMTTLLTYRCGIEQIRFSYNGGALQVWDGEPCYRDEASPMALKLETHLPYAVAPLESLQTVTINLLFDDGSIMEHSYTRKEVQIN
;
A
#
# COMPACT_ATOMS: atom_id res chain seq x y z
N MET A 1 5.34 43.74 48.16
CA MET A 1 5.79 42.38 47.73
C MET A 1 4.68 41.74 46.92
N ARG A 2 4.87 41.57 45.60
CA ARG A 2 3.91 40.89 44.71
C ARG A 2 4.43 39.48 44.48
N VAL A 3 3.78 38.48 45.07
CA VAL A 3 4.14 37.07 44.88
C VAL A 3 3.54 36.61 43.55
N LEU A 4 4.39 36.30 42.57
CA LEU A 4 3.99 35.75 41.28
C LEU A 4 3.90 34.23 41.42
N TYR A 5 2.69 33.67 41.41
CA TYR A 5 2.50 32.22 41.43
C TYR A 5 2.71 31.67 40.02
N LEU A 6 3.80 30.92 39.84
CA LEU A 6 4.07 30.18 38.60
C LEU A 6 3.26 28.88 38.62
N SER A 7 2.15 28.84 37.91
CA SER A 7 1.31 27.65 37.75
C SER A 7 2.07 26.60 36.92
N LEU A 8 2.58 25.55 37.56
CA LEU A 8 3.17 24.40 36.88
C LEU A 8 2.02 23.54 36.32
N ALA A 9 1.72 23.69 35.03
CA ALA A 9 0.76 22.84 34.34
C ALA A 9 1.36 21.43 34.15
N LEU A 10 0.82 20.44 34.86
CA LEU A 10 1.19 19.04 34.72
C LEU A 10 0.57 18.50 33.43
N LEU A 11 1.38 18.35 32.37
CA LEU A 11 0.99 17.67 31.13
C LEU A 11 0.92 16.16 31.39
N LEU A 12 -0.28 15.62 31.59
CA LEU A 12 -0.49 14.18 31.60
C LEU A 12 -0.36 13.65 30.16
N PRO A 13 0.50 12.65 29.89
CA PRO A 13 0.57 12.03 28.58
C PRO A 13 -0.75 11.30 28.28
N LEU A 14 -1.34 11.57 27.10
CA LEU A 14 -2.50 10.83 26.63
C LEU A 14 -2.11 9.38 26.33
N PRO A 15 -2.99 8.39 26.58
CA PRO A 15 -2.75 7.02 26.16
C PRO A 15 -2.64 6.97 24.63
N ALA A 16 -1.50 6.51 24.12
CA ALA A 16 -1.36 6.20 22.71
C ALA A 16 -2.06 4.86 22.44
N THR A 17 -3.16 4.88 21.68
CA THR A 17 -3.75 3.63 21.18
C THR A 17 -2.85 3.07 20.09
N SER A 18 -2.42 1.81 20.24
CA SER A 18 -1.74 1.10 19.15
C SER A 18 -2.70 1.04 17.95
N GLN A 19 -2.29 1.60 16.81
CA GLN A 19 -3.10 1.59 15.61
C GLN A 19 -2.96 0.22 14.92
N ASP A 20 -4.09 -0.46 14.71
CA ASP A 20 -4.12 -1.76 14.06
C ASP A 20 -4.03 -1.61 12.53
N PHE A 21 -2.85 -1.86 11.98
CA PHE A 21 -2.57 -1.83 10.54
C PHE A 21 -2.97 -3.11 9.80
N THR A 22 -3.79 -3.97 10.42
CA THR A 22 -4.39 -5.16 9.79
C THR A 22 -5.86 -4.99 9.42
N THR A 23 -6.35 -3.74 9.45
CA THR A 23 -7.72 -3.33 9.09
C THR A 23 -7.70 -2.16 8.11
N SER A 24 -8.80 -1.94 7.38
CA SER A 24 -8.91 -0.79 6.47
C SER A 24 -8.75 0.56 7.18
N ALA A 25 -9.30 0.69 8.39
CA ALA A 25 -9.20 1.90 9.20
C ALA A 25 -7.75 2.28 9.55
N GLY A 26 -6.89 1.27 9.77
CA GLY A 26 -5.47 1.50 10.03
C GLY A 26 -4.67 1.85 8.79
N VAL A 27 -4.88 1.13 7.68
CA VAL A 27 -4.02 1.26 6.48
C VAL A 27 -4.42 2.40 5.56
N LYS A 28 -5.71 2.75 5.46
CA LYS A 28 -6.21 3.75 4.51
C LYS A 28 -5.52 5.11 4.59
N PRO A 29 -5.30 5.72 5.77
CA PRO A 29 -4.64 7.02 5.84
C PRO A 29 -3.21 6.98 5.29
N ILE A 30 -2.50 5.86 5.50
CA ILE A 30 -1.15 5.67 4.97
C ILE A 30 -1.22 5.47 3.45
N LEU A 31 -2.09 4.59 2.98
CA LEU A 31 -2.28 4.33 1.55
C LEU A 31 -2.68 5.60 0.80
N GLU A 32 -3.48 6.48 1.39
CA GLU A 32 -3.79 7.80 0.84
C GLU A 32 -2.52 8.66 0.67
N LEU A 33 -1.71 8.74 1.73
CA LEU A 33 -0.49 9.54 1.75
C LEU A 33 0.55 9.05 0.74
N ILE A 34 0.71 7.72 0.62
CA ILE A 34 1.67 7.09 -0.28
C ILE A 34 1.07 6.69 -1.62
N ARG A 35 -0.13 7.20 -1.95
CA ARG A 35 -0.82 6.88 -3.21
C ARG A 35 0.08 7.05 -4.44
N PRO A 36 0.91 8.10 -4.57
CA PRO A 36 1.83 8.22 -5.71
C PRO A 36 2.89 7.10 -5.82
N GLN A 37 3.06 6.27 -4.78
CA GLN A 37 4.17 5.31 -4.60
C GLN A 37 3.69 3.86 -4.45
N TRP A 38 2.42 3.55 -4.71
CA TRP A 38 1.90 2.19 -4.58
C TRP A 38 2.58 1.19 -5.51
N ILE A 39 3.01 1.64 -6.68
CA ILE A 39 3.61 0.79 -7.70
C ILE A 39 4.93 1.35 -8.21
N ALA A 40 5.71 0.48 -8.84
CA ALA A 40 6.83 0.85 -9.69
C ALA A 40 6.87 -0.02 -10.94
N ILE A 41 7.32 0.54 -12.06
CA ILE A 41 7.52 -0.21 -13.31
C ILE A 41 9.01 -0.30 -13.59
N ARG A 42 9.49 -1.50 -13.90
CA ARG A 42 10.91 -1.70 -14.26
C ARG A 42 11.03 -2.53 -15.54
N PRO A 43 11.66 -2.00 -16.59
CA PRO A 43 12.13 -2.82 -17.70
C PRO A 43 13.25 -3.74 -17.21
N TYR A 44 13.10 -5.06 -17.33
CA TYR A 44 14.08 -6.02 -16.86
C TYR A 44 14.04 -7.28 -17.71
N ASN A 45 15.20 -7.78 -18.17
CA ASN A 45 15.33 -9.03 -18.94
C ASN A 45 14.34 -9.18 -20.11
N GLY A 46 14.04 -8.11 -20.85
CA GLY A 46 13.17 -8.16 -22.02
C GLY A 46 11.66 -8.17 -21.71
N GLN A 47 11.28 -7.78 -20.49
CA GLN A 47 9.90 -7.68 -20.03
C GLN A 47 9.74 -6.46 -19.11
N ASP A 48 8.50 -6.03 -18.88
CA ASP A 48 8.18 -5.08 -17.82
C ASP A 48 7.80 -5.83 -16.55
N LEU A 49 8.34 -5.38 -15.42
CA LEU A 49 7.92 -5.81 -14.09
C LEU A 49 7.06 -4.70 -13.47
N LEU A 50 5.85 -5.03 -13.04
CA LEU A 50 4.97 -4.15 -12.28
C LEU A 50 5.06 -4.52 -10.80
N TYR A 51 5.87 -3.79 -10.04
CA TYR A 51 6.02 -4.00 -8.61
C TYR A 51 4.79 -3.47 -7.85
N MET A 52 4.24 -4.31 -6.97
CA MET A 52 3.18 -3.95 -6.01
C MET A 52 3.64 -4.19 -4.57
N THR A 53 4.95 -4.32 -4.34
CA THR A 53 5.57 -4.60 -3.03
C THR A 53 5.10 -3.65 -1.93
N THR A 54 4.93 -2.35 -2.26
CA THR A 54 4.41 -1.35 -1.32
C THR A 54 3.03 -1.75 -0.83
N LEU A 55 2.10 -2.10 -1.72
CA LEU A 55 0.76 -2.55 -1.37
C LEU A 55 0.78 -3.87 -0.59
N LEU A 56 1.66 -4.81 -0.96
CA LEU A 56 1.81 -6.07 -0.23
C LEU A 56 2.22 -5.85 1.23
N THR A 57 2.90 -4.74 1.55
CA THR A 57 3.27 -4.38 2.93
C THR A 57 2.03 -4.01 3.77
N TYR A 58 0.96 -3.52 3.15
CA TYR A 58 -0.29 -3.12 3.81
C TYR A 58 -1.45 -4.09 3.55
N ARG A 59 -1.19 -5.22 2.88
CA ARG A 59 -2.22 -6.16 2.39
C ARG A 59 -3.17 -6.68 3.45
N CYS A 60 -2.74 -6.72 4.71
CA CYS A 60 -3.60 -7.16 5.81
C CYS A 60 -4.84 -6.26 6.00
N GLY A 61 -4.75 -4.99 5.65
CA GLY A 61 -5.89 -4.06 5.66
C GLY A 61 -6.56 -3.88 4.30
N ILE A 62 -6.19 -4.67 3.27
CA ILE A 62 -6.75 -4.60 1.91
C ILE A 62 -7.45 -5.93 1.62
N GLU A 63 -8.72 -5.88 1.25
CA GLU A 63 -9.50 -7.07 0.91
C GLU A 63 -9.09 -7.62 -0.47
N GLN A 64 -8.95 -6.75 -1.46
CA GLN A 64 -8.52 -7.14 -2.80
C GLN A 64 -7.74 -6.04 -3.50
N ILE A 65 -6.59 -6.42 -4.08
CA ILE A 65 -5.83 -5.57 -4.99
C ILE A 65 -6.23 -5.97 -6.42
N ARG A 66 -6.66 -4.99 -7.21
CA ARG A 66 -6.93 -5.16 -8.64
C ARG A 66 -6.12 -4.18 -9.45
N PHE A 67 -5.79 -4.55 -10.67
CA PHE A 67 -5.08 -3.67 -11.60
C PHE A 67 -5.59 -3.84 -13.03
N SER A 68 -5.44 -2.79 -13.82
CA SER A 68 -5.55 -2.87 -15.27
C SER A 68 -4.42 -2.03 -15.90
N TYR A 69 -4.15 -2.27 -17.18
CA TYR A 69 -3.22 -1.44 -17.93
C TYR A 69 -3.81 -1.08 -19.28
N ASN A 70 -3.44 0.11 -19.79
CA ASN A 70 -3.86 0.64 -21.09
C ASN A 70 -5.39 0.65 -21.32
N GLY A 71 -6.17 0.91 -20.26
CA GLY A 71 -7.64 0.92 -20.34
C GLY A 71 -8.29 -0.45 -20.46
N GLY A 72 -7.54 -1.53 -20.22
CA GLY A 72 -8.07 -2.89 -20.16
C GLY A 72 -8.99 -3.13 -18.95
N ALA A 73 -9.54 -4.35 -18.87
CA ALA A 73 -10.34 -4.76 -17.74
C ALA A 73 -9.51 -4.87 -16.45
N LEU A 74 -10.13 -4.56 -15.30
CA LEU A 74 -9.53 -4.83 -14.00
C LEU A 74 -9.36 -6.34 -13.78
N GLN A 75 -8.17 -6.71 -13.34
CA GLN A 75 -7.76 -8.07 -13.02
C GLN A 75 -7.37 -8.12 -11.55
N VAL A 76 -7.73 -9.20 -10.86
CA VAL A 76 -7.29 -9.41 -9.48
C VAL A 76 -5.80 -9.72 -9.49
N TRP A 77 -5.05 -9.04 -8.63
CA TRP A 77 -3.65 -9.35 -8.39
C TRP A 77 -3.55 -10.57 -7.46
N ASP A 78 -2.85 -11.61 -7.92
CA ASP A 78 -2.58 -12.82 -7.14
C ASP A 78 -1.29 -12.61 -6.33
N GLY A 79 -1.42 -11.86 -5.24
CA GLY A 79 -0.34 -11.58 -4.31
C GLY A 79 -0.32 -12.51 -3.10
N GLU A 80 0.79 -12.50 -2.36
CA GLU A 80 0.92 -13.27 -1.12
C GLU A 80 -0.20 -12.92 -0.10
N PRO A 81 -0.75 -13.89 0.66
CA PRO A 81 -1.81 -13.61 1.63
C PRO A 81 -1.28 -12.86 2.86
N CYS A 82 -2.18 -12.25 3.63
CA CYS A 82 -1.86 -11.76 4.98
C CYS A 82 -1.74 -12.93 5.97
N TYR A 83 -0.64 -13.03 6.71
CA TYR A 83 -0.40 -14.12 7.67
C TYR A 83 -0.94 -13.79 9.06
N ARG A 84 -2.27 -13.62 9.19
CA ARG A 84 -2.92 -13.11 10.41
C ARG A 84 -2.56 -13.86 11.70
N ASP A 85 -2.21 -15.14 11.59
CA ASP A 85 -1.90 -16.01 12.73
C ASP A 85 -0.43 -15.95 13.18
N GLU A 86 0.40 -15.11 12.54
CA GLU A 86 1.82 -14.96 12.85
C GLU A 86 2.14 -13.68 13.62
N ALA A 87 3.27 -13.65 14.33
CA ALA A 87 3.73 -12.47 15.07
C ALA A 87 4.03 -11.25 14.17
N SER A 88 4.21 -11.46 12.87
CA SER A 88 4.49 -10.41 11.89
C SER A 88 3.64 -10.64 10.63
N PRO A 89 2.32 -10.39 10.69
CA PRO A 89 1.38 -10.82 9.65
C PRO A 89 1.61 -10.16 8.28
N MET A 90 2.29 -9.01 8.27
CA MET A 90 2.64 -8.24 7.08
C MET A 90 4.02 -8.59 6.51
N ALA A 91 4.82 -9.46 7.15
CA ALA A 91 6.10 -9.88 6.60
C ALA A 91 5.89 -10.51 5.21
N LEU A 92 6.76 -10.14 4.27
CA LEU A 92 6.79 -10.72 2.92
C LEU A 92 7.70 -11.95 2.95
N LYS A 93 7.18 -13.11 2.57
CA LYS A 93 7.95 -14.36 2.51
C LYS A 93 8.58 -14.57 1.14
N LEU A 94 7.88 -14.18 0.07
CA LEU A 94 8.33 -14.30 -1.32
C LEU A 94 8.68 -15.74 -1.73
N GLU A 95 8.10 -16.73 -1.05
CA GLU A 95 8.35 -18.16 -1.29
C GLU A 95 7.50 -18.70 -2.44
N THR A 96 6.26 -18.24 -2.54
CA THR A 96 5.24 -18.75 -3.48
C THR A 96 4.75 -17.69 -4.46
N HIS A 97 4.90 -16.41 -4.12
CA HIS A 97 4.43 -15.29 -4.93
C HIS A 97 5.57 -14.30 -5.14
N LEU A 98 5.69 -13.82 -6.37
CA LEU A 98 6.63 -12.75 -6.68
C LEU A 98 6.01 -11.40 -6.31
N PRO A 99 6.81 -10.40 -5.91
CA PRO A 99 6.29 -9.09 -5.52
C PRO A 99 5.96 -8.19 -6.74
N TYR A 100 5.90 -8.78 -7.94
CA TYR A 100 5.65 -8.07 -9.19
C TYR A 100 4.86 -8.92 -10.19
N ALA A 101 4.04 -8.25 -11.00
CA ALA A 101 3.45 -8.81 -12.21
C ALA A 101 4.43 -8.71 -13.39
N VAL A 102 4.25 -9.56 -14.39
CA VAL A 102 5.03 -9.50 -15.64
C VAL A 102 4.12 -9.06 -16.79
N ALA A 103 4.62 -8.15 -17.61
CA ALA A 103 3.98 -7.74 -18.86
C ALA A 103 5.03 -7.69 -19.98
N PRO A 104 4.61 -7.72 -21.26
CA PRO A 104 5.53 -7.50 -22.38
C PRO A 104 6.33 -6.20 -22.20
N LEU A 105 7.56 -6.18 -22.70
CA LEU A 105 8.43 -5.00 -22.63
C LEU A 105 7.73 -3.77 -23.21
N GLU A 106 7.84 -2.64 -22.52
CA GLU A 106 7.24 -1.35 -22.89
C GLU A 106 5.70 -1.38 -23.05
N SER A 107 5.02 -2.41 -22.54
CA SER A 107 3.56 -2.50 -22.67
C SER A 107 2.82 -1.70 -21.61
N LEU A 108 3.40 -1.49 -20.42
CA LEU A 108 2.74 -0.77 -19.33
C LEU A 108 2.84 0.74 -19.55
N GLN A 109 1.90 1.34 -20.28
CA GLN A 109 1.88 2.77 -20.58
C GLN A 109 1.02 3.55 -19.58
N THR A 110 -0.15 3.01 -19.25
CA THR A 110 -0.95 3.44 -18.12
C THR A 110 -1.30 2.23 -17.26
N VAL A 111 -1.32 2.41 -15.93
CA VAL A 111 -1.71 1.38 -14.97
C VAL A 111 -2.71 1.97 -14.00
N THR A 112 -3.86 1.33 -13.85
CA THR A 112 -4.85 1.67 -12.83
C THR A 112 -4.79 0.63 -11.72
N ILE A 113 -4.71 1.08 -10.48
CA ILE A 113 -4.79 0.26 -9.27
C ILE A 113 -6.10 0.56 -8.57
N ASN A 114 -6.84 -0.49 -8.23
CA ASN A 114 -8.11 -0.44 -7.52
C ASN A 114 -8.01 -1.33 -6.27
N LEU A 115 -8.14 -0.71 -5.10
CA LEU A 115 -8.06 -1.37 -3.80
C LEU A 115 -9.46 -1.48 -3.21
N LEU A 116 -9.93 -2.70 -2.98
CA LEU A 116 -11.14 -2.98 -2.20
C LEU A 116 -10.75 -3.19 -0.74
N PHE A 117 -11.54 -2.64 0.17
CA PHE A 117 -11.35 -2.75 1.62
C PHE A 117 -12.45 -3.61 2.28
N ASP A 118 -12.19 -4.05 3.52
CA ASP A 118 -13.13 -4.85 4.33
C ASP A 118 -14.46 -4.12 4.62
N ASP A 119 -14.44 -2.80 4.66
CA ASP A 119 -15.60 -1.92 4.82
C ASP A 119 -16.39 -1.70 3.51
N GLY A 120 -15.99 -2.36 2.42
CA GLY A 120 -16.62 -2.29 1.11
C GLY A 120 -16.27 -1.04 0.30
N SER A 121 -15.50 -0.11 0.86
CA SER A 121 -15.03 1.07 0.13
C SER A 121 -13.94 0.71 -0.88
N ILE A 122 -13.72 1.63 -1.82
CA ILE A 122 -12.73 1.49 -2.88
C ILE A 122 -11.81 2.71 -2.87
N MET A 123 -10.51 2.48 -3.06
CA MET A 123 -9.54 3.53 -3.38
C MET A 123 -8.87 3.20 -4.71
N GLU A 124 -8.81 4.17 -5.60
CA GLU A 124 -8.29 3.99 -6.95
C GLU A 124 -7.27 5.06 -7.31
N HIS A 125 -6.26 4.66 -8.08
CA HIS A 125 -5.32 5.60 -8.69
C HIS A 125 -4.84 5.09 -10.04
N SER A 126 -4.64 6.01 -10.97
CA SER A 126 -4.07 5.71 -12.28
C SER A 126 -2.73 6.42 -12.43
N TYR A 127 -1.74 5.68 -12.93
CA TYR A 127 -0.38 6.13 -13.16
C TYR A 127 -0.07 6.07 -14.64
N THR A 128 0.68 7.05 -15.12
CA THR A 128 1.44 6.94 -16.37
C THR A 128 2.77 6.24 -16.09
N ARG A 129 3.30 5.51 -17.07
CA ARG A 129 4.61 4.86 -16.96
C ARG A 129 5.69 5.81 -16.44
N LYS A 130 5.73 7.03 -16.96
CA LYS A 130 6.75 8.04 -16.65
C LYS A 130 6.78 8.41 -15.17
N GLU A 131 5.65 8.37 -14.47
CA GLU A 131 5.56 8.75 -13.06
C GLU A 131 6.17 7.71 -12.12
N VAL A 132 6.15 6.44 -12.52
CA VAL A 132 6.47 5.30 -11.64
C VAL A 132 7.56 4.38 -12.20
N GLN A 133 8.15 4.72 -13.35
CA GLN A 133 9.25 3.94 -13.92
C GLN A 133 10.52 4.12 -13.08
N ILE A 134 11.15 2.99 -12.75
CA ILE A 134 12.46 2.91 -12.11
C ILE A 134 13.46 2.22 -13.04
N ASN A 135 14.75 2.42 -12.78
CA ASN A 135 15.86 1.96 -13.63
C ASN A 135 16.23 0.48 -13.44
#